data_AF-A0A820P638-F1
#
_entry.id   AF-A0A820P638-F1
#
_cell.length_a   1.000
_cell.length_b   1.000
_cell.length_c   1.000
_cell.angle_alpha   90.00
_cell.angle_beta   90.00
_cell.angle_gamma   90.00
#
_symmetry.space_group_name_H-M   'P 1'
#
loop_
_entity.id
_entity.type
_entity.pdbx_description
1 polymer ?
#
loop_
_entity_poly.entity_id
_entity_poly.type
_entity_poly.pdbx_seq_one_letter_code
_entity_poly.pdbx_strand_id
1 'polypeptide(L)'
;YDNAQKYFNKTFDQTYPHTFLKEDIFISIIQNIHPLLKLQFIVEIGSFTGNSASVMGNVLKKSYPGSFILCIDTWLGDLNMWVNKVVWKHLSVSEDGRPTVYYQFLINIIKQNLTEIVLPVSMTSILGARFLQTYQFYPQVIYLDSAHEQGE
;
A
#
# COMPACT_ATOMS: atom_id res chain seq x y z
N TYR A 1 -22.64 5.11 -16.12
CA TYR A 1 -21.72 4.79 -15.01
C TYR A 1 -22.13 3.50 -14.28
N ASP A 2 -23.09 2.73 -14.80
CA ASP A 2 -23.59 1.49 -14.18
C ASP A 2 -22.58 0.33 -14.22
N ASN A 3 -21.64 0.35 -15.17
CA ASN A 3 -20.55 -0.62 -15.25
C ASN A 3 -19.59 -0.54 -14.06
N ALA A 4 -19.59 0.55 -13.27
CA ALA A 4 -18.75 0.64 -12.10
C ALA A 4 -19.28 -0.28 -10.97
N GLN A 5 -20.60 -0.48 -10.86
CA GLN A 5 -21.27 -1.30 -9.83
C GLN A 5 -20.70 -2.73 -9.73
N LYS A 6 -20.29 -3.33 -10.85
CA LYS A 6 -19.69 -4.68 -10.86
C LYS A 6 -18.36 -4.77 -10.10
N TYR A 7 -17.63 -3.66 -9.96
CA TYR A 7 -16.37 -3.62 -9.22
C TYR A 7 -16.57 -3.34 -7.71
N PHE A 8 -17.78 -2.97 -7.26
CA PHE A 8 -18.09 -2.63 -5.86
C PHE A 8 -18.57 -3.81 -5.00
N ASN A 9 -18.74 -5.01 -5.57
CA ASN A 9 -19.09 -6.21 -4.79
C ASN A 9 -17.91 -6.84 -4.04
N LYS A 10 -16.76 -6.17 -4.01
CA LYS A 10 -15.63 -6.61 -3.21
C LYS A 10 -15.91 -6.45 -1.73
N THR A 11 -15.56 -7.47 -0.97
CA THR A 11 -15.60 -7.46 0.49
C THR A 11 -14.19 -7.22 1.03
N PHE A 12 -14.09 -6.99 2.34
CA PHE A 12 -12.79 -6.90 3.00
C PHE A 12 -12.02 -8.22 2.83
N ASP A 13 -10.81 -8.16 2.27
CA ASP A 13 -9.96 -9.32 2.03
C ASP A 13 -8.49 -8.98 2.30
N GLN A 14 -7.91 -9.67 3.28
CA GLN A 14 -6.50 -9.59 3.66
C GLN A 14 -5.80 -10.95 3.57
N THR A 15 -6.40 -11.92 2.86
CA THR A 15 -5.91 -13.31 2.82
C THR A 15 -4.62 -13.50 2.03
N TYR A 16 -4.10 -12.46 1.38
CA TYR A 16 -2.82 -12.54 0.68
C TYR A 16 -1.68 -12.75 1.69
N PRO A 17 -0.93 -13.88 1.60
CA PRO A 17 -0.06 -14.34 2.68
C PRO A 17 1.29 -13.63 2.75
N HIS A 18 1.63 -12.79 1.76
CA HIS A 18 2.97 -12.20 1.62
C HIS A 18 3.12 -10.81 2.21
N THR A 19 2.34 -10.47 3.25
CA THR A 19 2.61 -9.30 4.09
C THR A 19 3.00 -9.73 5.49
N PHE A 20 4.21 -9.39 5.91
CA PHE A 20 4.77 -9.81 7.20
C PHE A 20 5.06 -8.66 8.17
N LEU A 21 4.78 -7.41 7.80
CA LEU A 21 4.98 -6.29 8.71
C LEU A 21 4.04 -6.43 9.92
N LYS A 22 4.63 -6.45 11.11
CA LYS A 22 3.91 -6.47 12.39
C LYS A 22 4.07 -5.13 13.11
N GLU A 23 3.07 -4.79 13.93
CA GLU A 23 3.02 -3.54 14.69
C GLU A 23 4.24 -3.38 15.61
N ASP A 24 4.64 -4.43 16.33
CA ASP A 24 5.79 -4.44 17.23
C ASP A 24 7.11 -4.23 16.50
N ILE A 25 7.29 -4.86 15.34
CA ILE A 25 8.47 -4.68 14.48
C ILE A 25 8.54 -3.24 13.99
N PHE A 26 7.43 -2.71 13.47
CA PHE A 26 7.38 -1.34 12.96
C PHE A 26 7.73 -0.33 14.08
N ILE A 27 7.09 -0.44 15.25
CA ILE A 27 7.36 0.42 16.40
C ILE A 27 8.83 0.32 16.82
N SER A 28 9.37 -0.90 16.89
CA SER A 28 10.76 -1.13 17.27
C SER A 28 11.74 -0.45 16.30
N ILE A 29 11.51 -0.54 14.98
CA ILE A 29 12.36 0.12 13.99
C ILE A 29 12.38 1.64 14.20
N ILE A 30 11.21 2.26 14.36
CA ILE A 30 11.10 3.71 14.60
C ILE A 30 11.85 4.13 15.86
N GLN A 31 11.67 3.38 16.95
CA GLN A 31 12.34 3.65 18.22
C GLN A 31 13.86 3.48 18.14
N ASN A 32 14.36 2.51 17.38
CA ASN A 32 15.79 2.25 17.24
C ASN A 32 16.50 3.26 16.31
N ILE A 33 15.84 3.71 15.23
CA ILE A 33 16.44 4.67 14.30
C ILE A 33 16.60 6.03 14.99
N HIS A 34 15.52 6.54 15.60
CA HIS A 34 15.55 7.83 16.25
C HIS A 34 14.38 7.97 17.25
N PRO A 35 14.60 7.74 18.55
CA PRO A 35 13.54 7.71 19.58
C PRO A 35 12.67 8.97 19.66
N LEU A 36 13.21 10.12 19.21
CA LEU A 36 12.53 11.42 19.23
C LEU A 36 11.97 11.79 17.84
N LEU A 37 11.95 10.87 16.88
CA LEU A 37 11.50 11.15 15.52
C LEU A 37 10.01 11.42 15.54
N LYS A 38 9.64 12.65 15.14
CA LYS A 38 8.26 12.97 14.87
C LYS A 38 7.89 12.44 13.49
N LEU A 39 7.24 11.28 13.45
CA LEU A 39 6.65 10.77 12.22
C LEU A 39 5.49 11.66 11.79
N GLN A 40 5.59 12.23 10.58
CA GLN A 40 4.52 13.03 9.97
C GLN A 40 4.22 12.60 8.53
N PHE A 41 5.23 12.15 7.81
CA PHE A 41 5.12 11.76 6.42
C PHE A 41 5.93 10.49 6.16
N ILE A 42 5.20 9.43 5.83
CA ILE A 42 5.74 8.12 5.46
C ILE A 42 5.39 7.86 4.00
N VAL A 43 6.28 7.18 3.30
CA VAL A 43 6.02 6.64 1.97
C VAL A 43 6.09 5.11 2.04
N GLU A 44 5.08 4.46 1.48
CA GLU A 44 5.07 3.04 1.18
C GLU A 44 5.18 2.87 -0.34
N ILE A 45 6.08 2.00 -0.79
CA ILE A 45 6.22 1.61 -2.20
C ILE A 45 5.93 0.11 -2.31
N GLY A 46 4.92 -0.25 -3.08
CA GLY A 46 4.37 -1.62 -3.11
C GLY A 46 3.38 -1.82 -1.96
N SER A 47 2.10 -1.56 -2.24
CA SER A 47 1.03 -1.53 -1.25
C SER A 47 0.07 -2.72 -1.37
N PHE A 48 -0.08 -3.27 -2.58
CA PHE A 48 -0.98 -4.36 -2.91
C PHE A 48 -2.38 -4.18 -2.28
N THR A 49 -2.82 -5.09 -1.41
CA THR A 49 -4.12 -5.01 -0.71
C THR A 49 -4.11 -4.14 0.54
N GLY A 50 -2.96 -3.55 0.91
CA GLY A 50 -2.84 -2.54 1.97
C GLY A 50 -2.65 -3.11 3.38
N ASN A 51 -2.13 -4.33 3.51
CA ASN A 51 -1.89 -4.95 4.82
C ASN A 51 -0.83 -4.17 5.63
N SER A 52 0.32 -3.85 5.04
CA SER A 52 1.40 -3.07 5.66
C SER A 52 0.94 -1.63 5.94
N ALA A 53 0.31 -0.98 4.95
CA ALA A 53 -0.33 0.33 5.13
C ALA A 53 -1.33 0.34 6.29
N SER A 54 -2.11 -0.73 6.48
CA SER A 54 -3.05 -0.84 7.60
C SER A 54 -2.34 -0.94 8.94
N VAL A 55 -1.25 -1.74 9.03
CA VAL A 55 -0.44 -1.85 10.26
C VAL A 55 0.19 -0.51 10.61
N MET A 56 0.90 0.11 9.65
CA MET A 56 1.53 1.43 9.86
C MET A 56 0.47 2.49 10.18
N GLY A 57 -0.63 2.54 9.42
CA GLY A 57 -1.68 3.54 9.59
C GLY A 57 -2.37 3.46 10.95
N ASN A 58 -2.58 2.25 11.49
CA ASN A 58 -3.13 2.08 12.84
C ASN A 58 -2.16 2.57 13.92
N VAL A 59 -0.85 2.33 13.77
CA VAL A 59 0.18 2.85 14.69
C VAL A 59 0.22 4.38 14.62
N LEU A 60 0.26 4.94 13.41
CA LEU A 60 0.26 6.38 13.18
C LEU A 60 -0.97 7.07 13.78
N LYS A 61 -2.17 6.53 13.53
CA LYS A 61 -3.42 7.06 14.07
C LYS A 61 -3.44 7.12 15.60
N LYS A 62 -2.83 6.14 16.28
CA LYS A 62 -2.79 6.05 17.75
C LYS A 62 -1.68 6.91 18.36
N SER A 63 -0.49 6.90 17.78
CA SER A 63 0.74 7.37 18.43
C SER A 63 1.34 8.62 17.80
N TYR A 64 0.94 8.97 16.57
CA TYR A 64 1.52 10.07 15.79
C TYR A 64 0.41 10.90 15.11
N PRO A 65 -0.42 11.63 15.88
CA PRO A 65 -1.53 12.41 15.32
C PRO A 65 -1.04 13.45 14.31
N GLY A 66 -1.73 13.57 13.19
CA GLY A 66 -1.37 14.45 12.08
C GLY A 66 -0.31 13.88 11.13
N SER A 67 0.05 12.61 11.28
CA SER A 67 0.87 11.88 10.31
C SER A 67 0.03 11.24 9.22
N PHE A 68 0.64 11.00 8.05
CA PHE A 68 0.02 10.28 6.95
C PHE A 68 1.02 9.40 6.19
N ILE A 69 0.48 8.47 5.42
CA ILE A 69 1.20 7.52 4.57
C ILE A 69 0.79 7.77 3.12
N LEU A 70 1.76 8.03 2.26
CA LEU A 70 1.59 8.01 0.82
C LEU A 70 1.92 6.60 0.31
N CYS A 71 0.92 5.90 -0.21
CA CYS A 71 1.04 4.56 -0.78
C CYS A 71 1.20 4.64 -2.29
N ILE A 72 2.34 4.22 -2.82
CA ILE A 72 2.68 4.24 -4.24
C ILE A 72 2.71 2.81 -4.77
N ASP A 73 1.80 2.50 -5.67
CA ASP A 73 1.73 1.20 -6.32
C ASP A 73 1.08 1.33 -7.71
N THR A 74 1.35 0.41 -8.61
CA THR A 74 0.61 0.29 -9.87
C THR A 74 -0.72 -0.43 -9.68
N TRP A 75 -0.82 -1.29 -8.65
CA TRP A 75 -1.87 -2.28 -8.41
C TRP A 75 -2.07 -3.26 -9.57
N LEU A 76 -1.05 -3.42 -10.43
CA LEU A 76 -1.08 -4.36 -11.55
C LEU A 76 -0.55 -5.74 -11.18
N GLY A 77 0.07 -5.86 -10.00
CA GLY A 77 0.81 -7.04 -9.58
C GLY A 77 2.02 -7.33 -10.46
N ASP A 78 2.73 -8.39 -10.12
CA ASP A 78 3.96 -8.79 -10.79
C ASP A 78 3.76 -9.90 -11.83
N LEU A 79 4.80 -10.20 -12.62
CA LEU A 79 4.74 -11.25 -13.64
C LEU A 79 4.36 -12.62 -13.07
N ASN A 80 4.89 -12.98 -11.90
CA ASN A 80 4.54 -14.24 -11.23
C ASN A 80 3.04 -14.29 -10.92
N MET A 81 2.40 -13.19 -10.50
CA MET A 81 0.95 -13.12 -10.34
C MET A 81 0.18 -13.33 -11.64
N TRP A 82 0.74 -12.91 -12.78
CA TRP A 82 0.11 -13.08 -14.10
C TRP A 82 0.25 -14.50 -14.65
N VAL A 83 1.37 -15.19 -14.39
CA VAL A 83 1.65 -16.52 -14.97
C VAL A 83 1.32 -17.69 -14.03
N ASN A 84 1.28 -17.46 -12.72
CA ASN A 84 1.04 -18.50 -11.73
C ASN A 84 -0.44 -18.56 -11.30
N LYS A 85 -1.13 -19.63 -11.70
CA LYS A 85 -2.57 -19.84 -11.43
C LYS A 85 -2.94 -19.83 -9.94
N VAL A 86 -2.01 -20.15 -9.03
CA VAL A 86 -2.27 -20.17 -7.59
C VAL A 86 -2.45 -18.75 -7.05
N VAL A 87 -1.59 -17.83 -7.47
CA VAL A 87 -1.59 -16.43 -6.99
C VAL A 87 -2.37 -15.48 -7.89
N TRP A 88 -2.61 -15.86 -9.16
CA TRP A 88 -3.39 -15.08 -10.13
C TRP A 88 -4.77 -14.64 -9.62
N LYS A 89 -5.44 -15.50 -8.86
CA LYS A 89 -6.76 -15.19 -8.25
C LYS A 89 -6.74 -13.91 -7.40
N HIS A 90 -5.59 -13.56 -6.81
CA HIS A 90 -5.44 -12.36 -5.98
C HIS A 90 -5.40 -11.06 -6.79
N LEU A 91 -5.08 -11.12 -8.10
CA LEU A 91 -5.26 -9.98 -9.00
C LEU A 91 -6.75 -9.65 -9.19
N SER A 92 -7.60 -10.67 -9.08
CA SER A 92 -9.05 -10.57 -9.32
C SER A 92 -9.33 -9.80 -10.62
N VAL A 93 -8.72 -10.26 -11.71
CA VAL A 93 -8.77 -9.58 -13.02
C VAL A 93 -10.21 -9.54 -13.51
N SER A 94 -10.70 -8.36 -13.89
CA SER A 94 -12.03 -8.20 -14.48
C SER A 94 -12.08 -8.65 -15.94
N GLU A 95 -13.28 -8.76 -16.49
CA GLU A 95 -13.54 -9.17 -17.89
C GLU A 95 -12.83 -8.28 -18.93
N ASP A 96 -12.48 -7.05 -18.57
CA ASP A 96 -11.71 -6.10 -19.40
C ASP A 96 -10.18 -6.28 -19.29
N GLY A 97 -9.72 -7.28 -18.53
CA GLY A 97 -8.31 -7.60 -18.37
C GLY A 97 -7.57 -6.79 -17.31
N ARG A 98 -8.26 -5.92 -16.53
CA ARG A 98 -7.60 -5.11 -15.50
C ARG A 98 -7.63 -5.78 -14.12
N PRO A 99 -6.51 -5.83 -13.38
CA PRO A 99 -6.55 -6.21 -11.96
C PRO A 99 -7.40 -5.24 -11.15
N THR A 100 -8.12 -5.77 -10.17
CA THR A 100 -9.01 -4.98 -9.32
C THR A 100 -8.42 -4.75 -7.91
N VAL A 101 -7.12 -4.98 -7.74
CA VAL A 101 -6.41 -4.89 -6.46
C VAL A 101 -6.50 -3.49 -5.85
N TYR A 102 -6.45 -2.44 -6.67
CA TYR A 102 -6.62 -1.05 -6.19
C TYR A 102 -7.94 -0.85 -5.44
N TYR A 103 -9.04 -1.41 -5.95
CA TYR A 103 -10.33 -1.34 -5.26
C TYR A 103 -10.33 -2.15 -3.97
N GLN A 104 -9.64 -3.29 -3.96
CA GLN A 104 -9.46 -4.09 -2.74
C GLN A 104 -8.69 -3.30 -1.67
N PHE A 105 -7.62 -2.61 -2.06
CA PHE A 105 -6.87 -1.71 -1.18
C PHE A 105 -7.78 -0.64 -0.58
N LEU A 106 -8.55 0.08 -1.41
CA LEU A 106 -9.46 1.13 -0.93
C LEU A 106 -10.48 0.59 0.08
N ILE A 107 -11.09 -0.57 -0.21
CA ILE A 107 -12.05 -1.21 0.69
C ILE A 107 -11.40 -1.56 2.03
N ASN A 108 -10.18 -2.09 2.00
CA ASN A 108 -9.44 -2.44 3.20
C ASN A 108 -9.12 -1.20 4.05
N ILE A 109 -8.65 -0.11 3.44
CA ILE A 109 -8.36 1.16 4.11
C ILE A 109 -9.63 1.79 4.71
N ILE A 110 -10.76 1.78 3.98
CA ILE A 110 -12.05 2.28 4.47
C ILE A 110 -12.52 1.45 5.67
N LYS A 111 -12.48 0.12 5.57
CA LYS A 111 -12.91 -0.79 6.65
C LYS A 111 -12.05 -0.65 7.92
N GLN A 112 -10.77 -0.32 7.77
CA GLN A 112 -9.85 -0.02 8.87
C GLN A 112 -10.03 1.40 9.43
N ASN A 113 -10.89 2.24 8.84
CA ASN A 113 -11.06 3.65 9.19
C ASN A 113 -9.76 4.47 9.08
N LEU A 114 -9.03 4.27 7.99
CA LEU A 114 -7.71 4.88 7.73
C LEU A 114 -7.72 5.91 6.58
N THR A 115 -8.90 6.34 6.11
CA THR A 115 -9.03 7.27 4.96
C THR A 115 -8.37 8.64 5.18
N GLU A 116 -8.25 9.08 6.43
CA GLU A 116 -7.57 10.33 6.80
C GLU A 116 -6.05 10.18 7.00
N ILE A 117 -5.55 8.95 7.00
CA ILE A 117 -4.14 8.62 7.28
C ILE A 117 -3.45 8.09 6.03
N VAL A 118 -4.16 7.37 5.16
CA VAL A 118 -3.59 6.66 4.02
C VAL A 118 -4.06 7.29 2.72
N LEU A 119 -3.11 7.80 1.94
CA LEU A 119 -3.34 8.37 0.61
C LEU A 119 -2.73 7.45 -0.46
N PRO A 120 -3.54 6.76 -1.28
CA PRO A 120 -3.02 5.98 -2.39
C PRO A 120 -2.79 6.81 -3.65
N VAL A 121 -1.71 6.52 -4.37
CA VAL A 121 -1.38 7.12 -5.67
C VAL A 121 -0.92 6.04 -6.64
N SER A 122 -1.59 5.94 -7.79
CA SER A 122 -1.29 4.93 -8.80
C SER A 122 -0.12 5.35 -9.70
N MET A 123 1.06 4.82 -9.41
CA MET A 123 2.31 5.11 -10.13
C MET A 123 3.27 3.92 -10.01
N THR A 124 4.21 3.80 -10.95
CA THR A 124 5.37 2.92 -10.77
C THR A 124 6.30 3.49 -9.69
N SER A 125 7.11 2.65 -9.06
CA SER A 125 8.10 3.07 -8.05
C SER A 125 9.02 4.18 -8.56
N ILE A 126 9.50 4.07 -9.81
CA ILE A 126 10.36 5.08 -10.45
C ILE A 126 9.62 6.41 -10.64
N LEU A 127 8.35 6.38 -11.08
CA LEU A 127 7.56 7.60 -11.24
C LEU A 127 7.26 8.24 -9.87
N GLY A 128 6.94 7.44 -8.86
CA GLY A 128 6.76 7.89 -7.48
C GLY A 128 8.00 8.55 -6.91
N ALA A 129 9.18 7.94 -7.10
CA ALA A 129 10.45 8.51 -6.67
C ALA A 129 10.73 9.86 -7.36
N ARG A 130 10.50 9.95 -8.68
CA ARG A 130 10.63 11.21 -9.42
C ARG A 130 9.61 12.26 -8.99
N PHE A 131 8.38 11.86 -8.68
CA PHE A 131 7.36 12.74 -8.14
C PHE A 131 7.83 13.35 -6.81
N LEU A 132 8.28 12.53 -5.86
CA LEU A 132 8.81 12.99 -4.58
C LEU A 132 10.00 13.94 -4.77
N GLN A 133 10.94 13.59 -5.66
CA GLN A 133 12.10 14.42 -5.97
C GLN A 133 11.72 15.77 -6.58
N THR A 134 10.81 15.77 -7.55
CA THR A 134 10.38 16.97 -8.28
C THR A 134 9.74 17.99 -7.34
N TYR A 135 8.93 17.52 -6.40
CA TYR A 135 8.25 18.37 -5.42
C TYR A 135 9.02 18.54 -4.10
N GLN A 136 10.24 17.98 -4.01
CA GLN A 136 11.08 18.05 -2.81
C GLN A 136 10.35 17.55 -1.55
N PHE A 137 9.61 16.45 -1.69
CA PHE A 137 8.96 15.78 -0.57
C PHE A 137 9.94 14.82 0.10
N TYR A 138 10.21 15.06 1.38
CA TYR A 138 11.18 14.29 2.17
C TYR A 138 10.47 13.46 3.25
N PRO A 139 10.08 12.20 2.94
CA PRO A 139 9.52 11.31 3.95
C PRO A 139 10.54 11.00 5.03
N GLN A 140 10.10 10.87 6.28
CA GLN A 140 10.98 10.44 7.36
C GLN A 140 11.26 8.94 7.30
N VAL A 141 10.34 8.18 6.73
CA VAL A 141 10.44 6.72 6.57
C VAL A 141 9.93 6.35 5.18
N ILE A 142 10.69 5.47 4.53
CA ILE A 142 10.29 4.81 3.29
C ILE A 142 10.22 3.31 3.59
N TYR A 143 9.04 2.71 3.47
CA TYR A 143 8.86 1.26 3.47
C TYR A 143 8.84 0.79 2.02
N LEU A 144 9.82 -0.03 1.64
CA LEU A 144 10.04 -0.49 0.27
C LEU A 144 9.75 -1.99 0.18
N ASP A 145 8.64 -2.35 -0.47
CA ASP A 145 8.16 -3.72 -0.64
C ASP A 145 7.62 -3.91 -2.07
N SER A 146 8.43 -3.48 -3.03
CA SER A 146 8.05 -3.40 -4.45
C SER A 146 8.77 -4.40 -5.34
N ALA A 147 9.69 -5.21 -4.81
CA ALA A 147 10.58 -6.00 -5.63
C ALA A 147 9.93 -7.33 -6.05
N HIS A 148 9.43 -7.37 -7.29
CA HIS A 148 8.95 -8.62 -7.89
C HIS A 148 9.50 -8.87 -9.31
N GLU A 149 10.22 -7.91 -9.89
CA GLU A 149 10.91 -8.02 -11.17
C GLU A 149 12.37 -7.57 -11.06
N GLN A 150 13.26 -8.15 -11.87
CA GLN A 150 14.68 -7.77 -11.90
C GLN A 150 14.85 -6.41 -12.59
N GLY A 151 15.26 -5.38 -11.87
CA GLY A 151 15.54 -4.04 -12.41
C GLY A 151 14.50 -2.96 -12.05
N GLU A 152 13.54 -3.28 -11.17
CA GLU A 152 12.75 -2.29 -10.42
C GLU A 152 13.55 -1.55 -9.34
#